data_AF-A0A9X8MIF9-F1
#
_entry.id   AF-A0A9X8MIF9-F1
#
_cell.length_a   1.000
_cell.length_b   1.000
_cell.length_c   1.000
_cell.angle_alpha   90.00
_cell.angle_beta   90.00
_cell.angle_gamma   90.00
#
_symmetry.space_group_name_H-M   'P 1'
#
loop_
_entity.id
_entity.type
_entity.pdbx_description
1 polymer ?
#
loop_
_entity_poly.entity_id
_entity_poly.type
_entity_poly.pdbx_seq_one_letter_code
_entity_poly.pdbx_strand_id
1 'polypeptide(L)'
;MSINGDGFQVDPEELRGGASDILKCLEPAKGIEFGALNEDFGASEQEDVILDGKFEQFCDTWDVAYLVLGDRSDDAAGKLKTFAHNYEQTDAYVDGRMHPYGAGR
;
A
#
# COMPACT_ATOMS: atom_id res chain seq x y z
N MET A 1 26.83 -2.19 -19.72
CA MET A 1 26.88 -1.57 -18.38
C MET A 1 26.98 -0.06 -18.56
N SER A 2 25.87 0.65 -18.35
CA SER A 2 25.85 2.11 -18.22
C SER A 2 25.01 2.46 -17.02
N ILE A 3 25.54 3.43 -16.28
CA ILE A 3 25.33 3.73 -14.88
C ILE A 3 24.29 4.84 -14.77
N ASN A 4 23.22 4.61 -14.03
CA ASN A 4 22.42 5.67 -13.44
C ASN A 4 22.77 5.77 -11.94
N GLY A 5 22.71 7.00 -11.42
CA GLY A 5 23.62 7.55 -10.39
C GLY A 5 23.52 7.07 -8.95
N ASP A 6 22.89 5.94 -8.66
CA ASP A 6 22.71 5.42 -7.29
C ASP A 6 23.01 3.91 -7.13
N GLY A 7 23.24 3.17 -8.22
CA GLY A 7 23.72 1.78 -8.16
C GLY A 7 22.69 0.78 -7.60
N PHE A 8 21.43 1.17 -7.44
CA PHE A 8 20.36 0.33 -6.91
C PHE A 8 19.51 -0.21 -8.06
N GLN A 9 19.95 -1.30 -8.69
CA GLN A 9 19.09 -2.06 -9.63
C GLN A 9 18.28 -3.07 -8.82
N VAL A 10 17.02 -2.74 -8.54
CA VAL A 10 16.03 -3.69 -8.00
C VAL A 10 15.15 -4.16 -9.15
N ASP A 11 14.80 -5.44 -9.15
CA ASP A 11 13.92 -6.04 -10.15
C ASP A 11 12.54 -5.35 -10.13
N PRO A 12 12.04 -4.82 -11.27
CA PRO A 12 10.69 -4.27 -11.37
C PRO A 12 9.59 -5.21 -10.84
N GLU A 13 9.73 -6.52 -10.99
CA GLU A 13 8.78 -7.49 -10.45
C GLU A 13 8.82 -7.57 -8.91
N GLU A 14 10.00 -7.44 -8.29
CA GLU A 14 10.11 -7.35 -6.83
C GLU A 14 9.42 -6.09 -6.29
N LEU A 15 9.55 -4.96 -6.99
CA LEU A 15 8.86 -3.72 -6.62
C LEU A 15 7.33 -3.85 -6.75
N ARG A 16 6.85 -4.51 -7.80
CA ARG A 16 5.41 -4.83 -7.96
C ARG A 16 4.91 -5.77 -6.88
N GLY A 17 5.70 -6.79 -6.55
CA GLY A 17 5.44 -7.72 -5.46
C GLY A 17 5.28 -6.97 -4.14
N GLY A 18 6.26 -6.15 -3.76
CA GLY A 18 6.20 -5.33 -2.56
C GLY A 18 5.01 -4.38 -2.54
N ALA A 19 4.67 -3.75 -3.68
CA ALA A 19 3.47 -2.93 -3.80
C ALA A 19 2.18 -3.73 -3.57
N SER A 20 2.12 -4.97 -4.05
CA SER A 20 0.98 -5.86 -3.80
C SER A 20 0.90 -6.29 -2.34
N ASP A 21 2.03 -6.60 -1.72
CA ASP A 21 2.07 -7.10 -0.34
C ASP A 21 1.64 -6.01 0.65
N ILE A 22 2.07 -4.76 0.45
CA ILE A 22 1.62 -3.59 1.22
C ILE A 22 0.09 -3.49 1.22
N LEU A 23 -0.53 -3.63 0.04
CA LEU A 23 -1.99 -3.53 -0.08
C LEU A 23 -2.70 -4.74 0.55
N LYS A 24 -2.16 -5.95 0.40
CA LYS A 24 -2.69 -7.16 1.03
C LYS A 24 -2.66 -7.09 2.55
N CYS A 25 -1.65 -6.45 3.14
CA CYS A 25 -1.59 -6.24 4.59
C CYS A 25 -2.79 -5.47 5.15
N LEU A 26 -3.50 -4.69 4.32
CA LEU A 26 -4.70 -3.95 4.73
C LEU A 26 -5.99 -4.76 4.61
N GLU A 27 -6.01 -5.86 3.85
CA GLU A 27 -7.23 -6.64 3.63
C GLU A 27 -7.86 -7.17 4.92
N PRO A 28 -7.11 -7.68 5.91
CA PRO A 28 -7.71 -8.15 7.17
C PRO A 28 -8.33 -7.02 8.01
N ALA A 29 -7.82 -5.80 7.86
CA ALA A 29 -8.35 -4.63 8.55
C ALA A 29 -9.59 -4.04 7.83
N LYS A 30 -9.75 -4.35 6.54
CA LYS A 30 -10.88 -3.92 5.72
C LYS A 30 -12.13 -4.70 6.11
N GLY A 31 -13.14 -4.00 6.63
CA GLY A 31 -14.45 -4.59 6.93
C GLY A 31 -14.59 -5.16 8.34
N ILE A 32 -13.75 -4.75 9.29
CA ILE A 32 -14.08 -4.97 10.70
C ILE A 32 -15.21 -4.01 11.08
N GLU A 33 -16.42 -4.53 11.24
CA GLU A 33 -17.60 -3.78 11.67
C GLU A 33 -17.76 -3.90 13.19
N PHE A 34 -17.28 -2.88 13.92
CA PHE A 34 -17.48 -2.81 15.37
C PHE A 34 -18.86 -2.27 15.76
N GLY A 35 -19.59 -1.65 14.83
CA GLY A 35 -20.89 -1.01 15.10
C GLY A 35 -21.96 -1.94 15.69
N ALA A 36 -21.99 -3.22 15.31
CA ALA A 36 -22.95 -4.18 15.85
C ALA A 36 -22.74 -4.48 17.36
N LEU A 37 -21.50 -4.40 17.85
CA LEU A 37 -21.19 -4.50 19.27
C LEU A 37 -21.57 -3.22 20.02
N ASN A 38 -21.49 -2.06 19.36
CA ASN A 38 -21.84 -0.76 19.94
C ASN A 38 -23.35 -0.66 20.21
N GLU A 39 -24.20 -1.18 19.32
CA GLU A 39 -25.66 -1.20 19.51
C GLU A 39 -26.09 -2.02 20.74
N ASP A 40 -25.31 -3.03 21.14
CA ASP A 40 -25.61 -3.91 22.27
C ASP A 40 -25.34 -3.23 23.64
N PHE A 41 -24.40 -2.27 23.69
CA PHE A 41 -24.06 -1.52 24.91
C PHE A 41 -25.09 -0.42 25.26
N GLY A 42 -25.83 0.09 24.27
CA GLY A 42 -26.86 1.12 24.49
C GLY A 42 -28.06 0.67 25.33
N ALA A 43 -28.16 -0.63 25.66
CA ALA A 43 -29.30 -1.23 26.35
C ALA A 43 -29.11 -1.45 27.86
N SER A 44 -27.95 -1.13 28.46
CA SER A 44 -27.61 -1.61 29.79
C SER A 44 -27.15 -0.54 30.81
N GLU A 45 -26.97 -0.92 32.08
CA GLU A 45 -26.93 -0.01 33.24
C GLU A 45 -25.63 0.84 33.34
N GLN A 46 -25.53 1.77 34.31
CA GLN A 46 -24.52 2.84 34.39
C GLN A 46 -23.04 2.47 34.13
N GLU A 47 -22.57 1.26 34.47
CA GLU A 47 -21.20 0.82 34.13
C GLU A 47 -21.01 0.58 32.63
N ASP A 48 -22.08 0.16 31.94
CA ASP A 48 -22.10 -0.05 30.50
C ASP A 48 -22.11 1.26 29.72
N VAL A 49 -22.61 2.35 30.29
CA VAL A 49 -22.53 3.69 29.66
C VAL A 49 -21.08 4.18 29.52
N ILE A 50 -20.20 3.81 30.46
CA ILE A 50 -18.77 4.15 30.37
C ILE A 50 -18.07 3.24 29.35
N LEU A 51 -18.41 1.95 29.32
CA LEU A 51 -17.90 0.99 28.34
C LEU A 51 -18.33 1.35 26.91
N ASP A 52 -19.58 1.75 26.73
CA ASP A 52 -20.17 2.24 25.48
C ASP A 52 -19.38 3.43 24.93
N GLY A 53 -19.23 4.50 25.72
CA GLY A 53 -18.47 5.67 25.27
C GLY A 53 -16.98 5.41 25.03
N LYS A 54 -16.38 4.40 25.68
CA LYS A 54 -15.00 3.97 25.39
C LYS A 54 -14.92 3.13 24.12
N PHE A 55 -15.93 2.31 23.86
CA PHE A 55 -16.01 1.48 22.68
C PHE A 55 -16.32 2.32 21.43
N GLU A 56 -17.22 3.30 21.52
CA GLU A 56 -17.47 4.31 20.48
C GLU A 56 -16.17 5.05 20.11
N GLN A 57 -15.43 5.55 21.11
CA GLN A 57 -14.13 6.19 20.87
C GLN A 57 -13.12 5.27 20.18
N PHE A 58 -13.13 3.98 20.53
CA PHE A 58 -12.29 3.00 19.87
C PHE A 58 -12.71 2.80 18.40
N CYS A 59 -14.01 2.68 18.12
CA CYS A 59 -14.54 2.55 16.77
C CYS A 59 -14.16 3.76 15.89
N ASP A 60 -14.42 4.97 16.38
CA ASP A 60 -14.05 6.22 15.70
C ASP A 60 -12.55 6.29 15.42
N THR A 61 -11.74 5.91 16.41
CA THR A 61 -10.27 5.90 16.26
C THR A 61 -9.82 4.87 15.23
N TRP A 62 -10.44 3.70 15.23
CA TRP A 62 -10.14 2.63 14.28
C TRP A 62 -10.43 3.07 12.85
N ASP A 63 -11.59 3.66 12.60
CA ASP A 63 -11.99 4.14 11.28
C ASP A 63 -11.00 5.19 10.74
N VAL A 64 -10.62 6.16 11.56
CA VAL A 64 -9.61 7.17 11.19
C VAL A 64 -8.25 6.52 10.95
N ALA A 65 -7.80 5.63 11.83
CA ALA A 65 -6.50 4.97 11.72
C ALA A 65 -6.43 4.09 10.45
N TYR A 66 -7.49 3.37 10.14
CA TYR A 66 -7.61 2.55 8.94
C TYR A 66 -7.52 3.41 7.66
N LEU A 67 -8.25 4.53 7.60
CA LEU A 67 -8.19 5.44 6.46
C LEU A 67 -6.78 6.01 6.25
N VAL A 68 -6.14 6.49 7.33
CA VAL A 68 -4.78 7.02 7.27
C VAL A 68 -3.79 5.95 6.81
N LEU A 69 -3.92 4.73 7.34
CA LEU A 69 -3.04 3.63 6.93
C LEU A 69 -3.28 3.24 5.46
N GLY A 70 -4.53 3.26 5.01
CA GLY A 70 -4.95 3.10 3.62
C GLY A 70 -4.22 4.07 2.68
N ASP A 71 -4.38 5.37 2.92
CA ASP A 71 -3.76 6.43 2.11
C ASP A 71 -2.23 6.28 2.02
N ARG A 72 -1.58 5.92 3.14
CA ARG A 72 -0.12 5.74 3.18
C ARG A 72 0.32 4.50 2.40
N SER A 73 -0.47 3.44 2.46
CA SER A 73 -0.20 2.20 1.75
C SER A 73 -0.37 2.38 0.25
N ASP A 74 -1.41 3.10 -0.17
CA ASP A 74 -1.65 3.45 -1.57
C ASP A 74 -0.55 4.36 -2.14
N ASP A 75 -0.10 5.39 -1.42
CA ASP A 75 1.03 6.24 -1.83
C ASP A 75 2.33 5.42 -1.98
N ALA A 76 2.64 4.58 -0.99
CA ALA A 76 3.84 3.74 -1.03
C ALA A 76 3.80 2.73 -2.19
N ALA A 77 2.69 2.00 -2.33
CA ALA A 77 2.49 1.04 -3.42
C ALA A 77 2.50 1.73 -4.80
N GLY A 78 1.92 2.93 -4.91
CA GLY A 78 1.94 3.75 -6.11
C GLY A 78 3.36 4.17 -6.52
N LYS A 79 4.19 4.58 -5.55
CA LYS A 79 5.60 4.92 -5.79
C LYS A 79 6.42 3.71 -6.24
N LEU A 80 6.25 2.56 -5.60
CA LEU A 80 6.92 1.32 -6.01
C LEU A 80 6.56 0.93 -7.45
N LYS A 81 5.28 0.98 -7.81
CA LYS A 81 4.83 0.73 -9.20
C LYS A 81 5.41 1.73 -10.20
N THR A 82 5.52 3.01 -9.81
CA THR A 82 6.11 4.06 -10.64
C THR A 82 7.60 3.80 -10.87
N PHE A 83 8.34 3.40 -9.83
CA PHE A 83 9.75 3.04 -9.97
C PHE A 83 9.96 1.80 -10.83
N ALA A 84 9.14 0.75 -10.64
CA ALA A 84 9.16 -0.43 -11.50
C ALA A 84 9.02 -0.05 -12.98
N HIS A 85 8.04 0.80 -13.30
CA HIS A 85 7.81 1.27 -14.66
C HIS A 85 8.99 2.09 -15.22
N ASN A 86 9.58 2.97 -14.41
CA ASN A 86 10.71 3.80 -14.83
C ASN A 86 11.97 2.96 -15.10
N TYR A 87 12.21 1.91 -14.30
CA TYR A 87 13.33 1.00 -14.53
C TYR A 87 13.16 0.22 -15.83
N GLU A 88 11.97 -0.31 -16.12
CA GLU A 88 11.71 -0.99 -17.40
C GLU A 88 11.90 -0.07 -18.61
N GLN A 89 11.42 1.18 -18.55
CA GLN A 89 11.63 2.14 -19.63
C GLN A 89 13.11 2.46 -19.82
N THR A 90 13.86 2.55 -18.72
CA THR A 90 15.30 2.83 -18.75
C THR A 90 16.06 1.66 -19.35
N ASP A 91 15.75 0.43 -18.93
CA ASP A 91 16.38 -0.78 -19.47
C ASP A 91 16.05 -0.97 -20.95
N ALA A 92 14.79 -0.77 -21.36
CA ALA A 92 14.39 -0.81 -22.76
C ALA A 92 15.09 0.26 -23.62
N TYR A 93 15.27 1.47 -23.07
CA TYR A 93 16.01 2.54 -23.74
C TYR A 93 17.50 2.21 -23.89
N VAL A 94 18.12 1.62 -22.87
CA VAL A 94 19.53 1.22 -22.89
C VAL A 94 19.74 0.05 -23.87
N ASP A 95 18.86 -0.95 -23.86
CA ASP A 95 18.92 -2.10 -24.77
C ASP A 95 18.72 -1.68 -26.23
N GLY A 96 17.71 -0.85 -26.51
CA GLY A 96 17.47 -0.28 -27.84
C GLY A 96 18.62 0.57 -28.37
N ARG A 97 19.44 1.17 -27.49
CA ARG A 97 20.65 1.92 -27.86
C ARG A 97 21.88 1.02 -28.04
N MET A 98 21.91 -0.16 -27.43
CA MET A 98 22.95 -1.18 -27.66
C MET A 98 22.68 -2.03 -28.91
N HIS A 99 21.48 -1.98 -29.48
CA HIS A 99 21.12 -2.58 -30.77
C HIS A 99 21.04 -1.59 -31.96
N PRO A 100 22.06 -0.76 -32.27
CA PRO A 100 22.07 -0.05 -33.54
C PRO A 100 22.58 -0.99 -34.65
N TYR A 101 21.69 -1.36 -35.56
CA TYR A 101 22.00 -1.80 -36.93
C TYR A 101 23.10 -2.86 -37.10
N GLY A 102 22.80 -4.10 -36.68
CA GLY A 102 23.45 -5.30 -37.21
C GLY A 102 22.79 -5.80 -38.51
N ALA A 103 22.56 -4.92 -39.48
CA ALA A 103 22.08 -5.28 -40.82
C ALA A 103 22.89 -4.50 -41.86
N GLY A 104 24.19 -4.77 -41.91
CA GLY A 104 25.11 -4.21 -42.88
C GLY A 104 25.73 -5.31 -43.74
N ARG A 105 25.18 -5.43 -44.96
CA ARG A 105 25.73 -6.04 -46.20
C ARG A 105 26.08 -7.52 -46.23
#